data_AF-A0AAW7U7P8-F1
#
_entry.id   AF-A0AAW7U7P8-F1
#
_cell.length_a   1.000
_cell.length_b   1.000
_cell.length_c   1.000
_cell.angle_alpha   90.00
_cell.angle_beta   90.00
_cell.angle_gamma   90.00
#
_symmetry.space_group_name_H-M   'P 1'
#
loop_
_entity.id
_entity.type
_entity.pdbx_description
1 polymer ?
#
loop_
_entity_poly.entity_id
_entity_poly.type
_entity_poly.pdbx_seq_one_letter_code
_entity_poly.pdbx_strand_id
1 'polypeptide(L)'
;MKNFPASQYLSKLVLPALAALISFTNVACDAATMKHQNLKNTPKEKEKEYSGKQSGLMLDTARHFYPVHVIKDFIDTIAASGGNFLHLHFSDNENYALESKILNQLAKNATQNTEGVYINPNTGKPFLSYRQLDEIKRYAKSKNIELIPEVDSPGHMSAIFKLLEHHRGKDYVQSLKLKDSEDEEIDVTNPESVALVKSLITEVADAFSGSGKHFHIGGDEFSYSADSNHRFITYANSLAAFLSEKKLKPRMWNDGLIKPTLDQLDRNIQITYWSYDGDPEDKGTAAQRRKIRVSMPELVEKGFDVMNYNSYYLYVVPKQNWGTSHDSDFAARDVLKRWNLGVWDGENRHNAIKDTSKILGASLAIWGENAGSLNSSTIQKYTEGLLESVIWKTRGDGSAKVTRQKRSAITYNAPLLERAYLDLEQIKNETIVDLKANNKQTLHLLQESSLHKRKGLNVWVKGSPQSNVVLSSQWQKTGKTTQKNGVDYHAYQYQDAKLWLDKNLSIVDSQSKAKRNVN
;
A
#
# COMPACT_ATOMS: atom_id res chain seq x y z
N MET A 1 -20.74 -54.12 59.69
CA MET A 1 -21.46 -54.17 60.97
C MET A 1 -22.40 -52.97 61.08
N LYS A 2 -23.72 -53.22 61.23
CA LYS A 2 -24.80 -52.37 61.82
C LYS A 2 -25.04 -50.97 61.22
N ASN A 3 -26.23 -50.37 61.14
CA ASN A 3 -27.66 -50.71 61.05
C ASN A 3 -28.34 -49.34 60.79
N PHE A 4 -29.38 -49.27 59.95
CA PHE A 4 -30.34 -48.13 59.88
C PHE A 4 -31.28 -48.14 61.11
N PRO A 5 -31.93 -47.02 61.55
CA PRO A 5 -33.20 -46.49 60.97
C PRO A 5 -33.32 -44.93 61.03
N ALA A 6 -34.03 -44.21 60.14
CA ALA A 6 -35.47 -44.08 59.85
C ALA A 6 -36.27 -43.09 60.77
N SER A 7 -36.63 -41.95 60.17
CA SER A 7 -37.93 -41.22 60.21
C SER A 7 -38.52 -40.63 61.51
N GLN A 8 -39.06 -39.40 61.35
CA GLN A 8 -40.48 -39.00 61.52
C GLN A 8 -40.86 -37.94 62.59
N TYR A 9 -41.76 -37.03 62.14
CA TYR A 9 -42.58 -35.99 62.80
C TYR A 9 -41.97 -34.59 63.04
N LEU A 10 -42.20 -33.60 62.18
CA LEU A 10 -43.41 -32.76 61.97
C LEU A 10 -43.90 -31.96 63.19
N SER A 11 -43.54 -30.68 63.16
CA SER A 11 -44.48 -29.55 63.09
C SER A 11 -44.79 -28.72 64.36
N LYS A 12 -44.71 -27.40 64.11
CA LYS A 12 -45.46 -26.26 64.69
C LYS A 12 -44.72 -25.38 65.69
N LEU A 13 -44.27 -24.24 65.15
CA LEU A 13 -44.50 -22.84 65.56
C LEU A 13 -43.23 -22.00 65.21
N VAL A 14 -43.12 -21.45 64.00
CA VAL A 14 -43.77 -20.23 63.46
C VAL A 14 -43.19 -18.94 64.07
N LEU A 15 -42.30 -18.31 63.28
CA LEU A 15 -41.86 -16.90 63.18
C LEU A 15 -41.30 -16.16 64.43
N PRO A 16 -40.23 -15.31 64.31
CA PRO A 16 -39.62 -14.75 63.10
C PRO A 16 -38.07 -14.84 63.08
N ALA A 17 -37.52 -15.71 62.23
CA ALA A 17 -36.12 -15.65 61.76
C ALA A 17 -36.10 -15.56 60.23
N LEU A 18 -36.93 -14.68 59.68
CA LEU A 18 -37.12 -14.50 58.24
C LEU A 18 -37.07 -13.02 57.81
N ALA A 19 -36.24 -12.22 58.47
CA ALA A 19 -36.01 -10.81 58.11
C ALA A 19 -34.56 -10.49 57.71
N ALA A 20 -33.63 -11.46 57.73
CA ALA A 20 -32.23 -11.24 57.37
C ALA A 20 -31.73 -12.07 56.17
N LEU A 21 -32.59 -12.88 55.54
CA LEU A 21 -32.27 -13.65 54.33
C LEU A 21 -33.04 -13.23 53.07
N ILE A 22 -33.89 -12.19 53.13
CA ILE A 22 -34.69 -11.69 51.99
C ILE A 22 -34.01 -10.49 51.29
N SER A 23 -32.88 -9.99 51.79
CA SER A 23 -32.15 -8.87 51.17
C SER A 23 -31.08 -9.27 50.16
N PHE A 24 -30.79 -10.58 49.97
CA PHE A 24 -29.72 -11.03 49.07
C PHE A 24 -30.17 -11.95 47.92
N THR A 25 -31.44 -12.36 47.86
CA THR A 25 -31.97 -13.19 46.74
C THR A 25 -32.77 -12.40 45.70
N ASN A 26 -33.13 -11.15 45.95
CA ASN A 26 -33.87 -10.31 44.98
C ASN A 26 -32.99 -9.40 44.10
N VAL A 27 -31.67 -9.31 44.33
CA VAL A 27 -30.78 -8.60 43.39
C VAL A 27 -30.25 -9.53 42.28
N ALA A 28 -30.25 -10.85 42.51
CA ALA A 28 -29.72 -11.82 41.54
C ALA A 28 -30.77 -12.32 40.53
N CYS A 29 -32.08 -12.23 40.81
CA CYS A 29 -33.12 -12.77 39.93
C CYS A 29 -33.75 -11.74 38.97
N ASP A 30 -33.66 -10.43 39.26
CA ASP A 30 -34.12 -9.38 38.33
C ASP A 30 -33.07 -9.02 37.26
N ALA A 31 -31.78 -9.27 37.52
CA ALA A 31 -30.72 -9.06 36.53
C ALA A 31 -30.67 -10.16 35.44
N ALA A 32 -31.17 -11.36 35.74
CA ALA A 32 -31.20 -12.50 34.81
C ALA A 32 -32.45 -12.53 33.93
N THR A 33 -33.57 -11.95 34.38
CA THR A 33 -34.85 -11.98 33.64
C THR A 33 -35.10 -10.71 32.81
N MET A 34 -34.42 -9.59 33.09
CA MET A 34 -34.38 -8.44 32.19
C MET A 34 -33.34 -8.54 31.06
N LYS A 35 -32.48 -9.56 31.06
CA LYS A 35 -31.48 -9.77 30.01
C LYS A 35 -31.89 -10.72 28.89
N HIS A 36 -33.06 -11.36 28.96
CA HIS A 36 -33.50 -12.33 27.94
C HIS A 36 -34.68 -11.92 27.06
N GLN A 37 -35.15 -10.67 27.11
CA GLN A 37 -36.14 -10.15 26.15
C GLN A 37 -35.71 -8.92 25.34
N ASN A 38 -34.44 -8.51 25.38
CA ASN A 38 -33.92 -7.43 24.52
C ASN A 38 -32.62 -7.77 23.76
N LEU A 39 -32.32 -9.05 23.57
CA LEU A 39 -31.19 -9.53 22.75
C LEU A 39 -31.58 -9.93 21.31
N LYS A 40 -32.70 -9.40 20.80
CA LYS A 40 -33.08 -9.52 19.38
C LYS A 40 -32.93 -8.23 18.56
N ASN A 41 -32.50 -7.12 19.17
CA ASN A 41 -32.26 -5.85 18.47
C ASN A 41 -31.00 -5.14 18.96
N THR A 42 -29.93 -5.87 19.26
CA THR A 42 -28.60 -5.26 19.16
C THR A 42 -28.39 -5.00 17.67
N PRO A 43 -28.20 -3.74 17.21
CA PRO A 43 -27.68 -3.55 15.88
C PRO A 43 -26.38 -4.35 15.85
N LYS A 44 -26.27 -5.37 14.99
CA LYS A 44 -24.96 -5.72 14.45
C LYS A 44 -24.33 -4.36 14.16
N GLU A 45 -23.15 -4.07 14.72
CA GLU A 45 -22.34 -2.98 14.19
C GLU A 45 -22.30 -3.27 12.69
N LYS A 46 -23.11 -2.52 11.93
CA LYS A 46 -22.93 -2.46 10.50
C LYS A 46 -21.53 -1.89 10.44
N GLU A 47 -20.57 -2.74 10.09
CA GLU A 47 -19.32 -2.27 9.49
C GLU A 47 -19.75 -1.12 8.59
N LYS A 48 -19.31 0.10 8.94
CA LYS A 48 -19.63 1.28 8.16
C LYS A 48 -19.05 1.01 6.79
N GLU A 49 -19.89 0.49 5.90
CA GLU A 49 -19.54 0.35 4.51
C GLU A 49 -19.17 1.76 4.06
N TYR A 50 -17.92 1.93 3.67
CA TYR A 50 -17.39 3.24 3.34
C TYR A 50 -18.17 3.76 2.14
N SER A 51 -19.09 4.69 2.37
CA SER A 51 -20.01 5.23 1.35
C SER A 51 -19.33 6.24 0.42
N GLY A 52 -17.99 6.26 0.40
CA GLY A 52 -17.17 7.18 -0.37
C GLY A 52 -16.25 6.43 -1.34
N LYS A 53 -15.52 7.19 -2.16
CA LYS A 53 -14.56 6.63 -3.13
C LYS A 53 -13.52 5.75 -2.43
N GLN A 54 -13.12 4.67 -3.10
CA GLN A 54 -12.00 3.84 -2.67
C GLN A 54 -10.70 4.54 -3.03
N SER A 55 -9.85 4.82 -2.05
CA SER A 55 -8.59 5.53 -2.28
C SER A 55 -7.49 4.99 -1.40
N GLY A 56 -6.31 4.82 -1.97
CA GLY A 56 -5.27 4.09 -1.28
C GLY A 56 -3.95 4.06 -2.04
N LEU A 57 -3.18 3.04 -1.67
CA LEU A 57 -1.85 2.77 -2.19
C LEU A 57 -1.81 1.32 -2.66
N MET A 58 -1.20 1.08 -3.82
CA MET A 58 -0.62 -0.19 -4.20
C MET A 58 0.88 -0.11 -3.91
N LEU A 59 1.38 -1.03 -3.11
CA LEU A 59 2.77 -1.11 -2.70
C LEU A 59 3.39 -2.40 -3.23
N ASP A 60 4.33 -2.27 -4.15
CA ASP A 60 5.11 -3.39 -4.67
C ASP A 60 6.16 -3.82 -3.66
N THR A 61 5.86 -4.92 -2.97
CA THR A 61 6.75 -5.58 -2.00
C THR A 61 7.54 -6.72 -2.62
N ALA A 62 7.26 -7.10 -3.87
CA ALA A 62 7.95 -8.16 -4.60
C ALA A 62 9.33 -7.66 -5.09
N ARG A 63 9.38 -6.50 -5.76
CA ARG A 63 10.63 -5.97 -6.32
C ARG A 63 11.47 -5.24 -5.27
N HIS A 64 10.82 -4.54 -4.35
CA HIS A 64 11.47 -3.88 -3.23
C HIS A 64 10.78 -4.24 -1.91
N PHE A 65 11.50 -4.87 -0.98
CA PHE A 65 10.90 -5.27 0.28
C PHE A 65 10.77 -4.11 1.26
N TYR A 66 9.63 -4.04 1.96
CA TYR A 66 9.36 -3.04 2.99
C TYR A 66 9.23 -3.72 4.36
N PRO A 67 10.06 -3.37 5.35
CA PRO A 67 9.90 -3.86 6.72
C PRO A 67 8.56 -3.46 7.33
N VAL A 68 8.10 -4.22 8.33
CA VAL A 68 6.80 -4.02 9.01
C VAL A 68 6.57 -2.57 9.45
N HIS A 69 7.58 -1.92 10.02
CA HIS A 69 7.43 -0.53 10.50
C HIS A 69 7.18 0.46 9.35
N VAL A 70 7.80 0.26 8.18
CA VAL A 70 7.58 1.12 7.01
C VAL A 70 6.20 0.90 6.39
N ILE A 71 5.73 -0.35 6.35
CA ILE A 71 4.35 -0.65 5.92
C ILE A 71 3.34 0.05 6.84
N LYS A 72 3.59 0.10 8.15
CA LYS A 72 2.77 0.85 9.11
C LYS A 72 2.80 2.36 8.87
N ASP A 73 3.95 2.94 8.51
CA ASP A 73 4.06 4.35 8.15
C ASP A 73 3.25 4.70 6.90
N PHE A 74 3.19 3.80 5.91
CA PHE A 74 2.27 3.94 4.77
C PHE A 74 0.80 3.87 5.20
N ILE A 75 0.44 2.91 6.05
CA ILE A 75 -0.92 2.80 6.61
C ILE A 75 -1.30 4.10 7.34
N ASP A 76 -0.39 4.68 8.12
CA ASP A 76 -0.62 5.95 8.81
C ASP A 76 -0.84 7.11 7.83
N THR A 77 -0.08 7.15 6.73
CA THR A 77 -0.25 8.17 5.68
C THR A 77 -1.61 8.04 5.01
N ILE A 78 -2.02 6.80 4.65
CA ILE A 78 -3.32 6.52 4.03
C ILE A 78 -4.44 6.95 4.98
N ALA A 79 -4.40 6.50 6.24
CA ALA A 79 -5.42 6.80 7.24
C ALA A 79 -5.52 8.29 7.57
N ALA A 80 -4.38 8.98 7.74
CA ALA A 80 -4.34 10.42 8.00
C ALA A 80 -4.87 11.26 6.83
N SER A 81 -4.68 10.78 5.60
CA SER A 81 -5.26 11.36 4.38
C SER A 81 -6.73 10.99 4.18
N GLY A 82 -7.21 10.03 4.96
CA GLY A 82 -8.54 9.44 4.89
C GLY A 82 -8.77 8.60 3.63
N GLY A 83 -7.73 7.93 3.15
CA GLY A 83 -7.87 6.76 2.30
C GLY A 83 -8.36 5.56 3.11
N ASN A 84 -8.55 4.43 2.43
CA ASN A 84 -9.23 3.27 3.01
C ASN A 84 -8.65 1.91 2.61
N PHE A 85 -7.66 1.83 1.72
CA PHE A 85 -7.01 0.55 1.42
C PHE A 85 -5.50 0.65 1.19
N LEU A 86 -4.82 -0.47 1.45
CA LEU A 86 -3.47 -0.77 1.03
C LEU A 86 -3.51 -2.09 0.22
N HIS A 87 -3.24 -1.99 -1.07
CA HIS A 87 -3.05 -3.10 -1.98
C HIS A 87 -1.58 -3.54 -1.91
N LEU A 88 -1.34 -4.80 -1.56
CA LEU A 88 -0.01 -5.38 -1.47
C LEU A 88 0.25 -6.25 -2.70
N HIS A 89 1.07 -5.74 -3.61
CA HIS A 89 1.63 -6.49 -4.72
C HIS A 89 2.87 -7.22 -4.20
N PHE A 90 2.71 -8.46 -3.73
CA PHE A 90 3.77 -9.21 -3.04
C PHE A 90 4.35 -10.36 -3.84
N SER A 91 3.76 -10.68 -4.98
CA SER A 91 4.16 -11.81 -5.83
C SER A 91 4.45 -11.30 -7.22
N ASP A 92 5.69 -11.43 -7.66
CA ASP A 92 6.09 -11.18 -9.03
C ASP A 92 7.28 -12.06 -9.45
N ASN A 93 7.87 -11.81 -10.61
CA ASN A 93 9.05 -12.46 -11.14
C ASN A 93 10.25 -12.40 -10.18
N GLU A 94 10.49 -11.26 -9.54
CA GLU A 94 11.66 -11.03 -8.69
C GLU A 94 11.57 -11.71 -7.32
N ASN A 95 10.36 -11.85 -6.77
CA ASN A 95 10.14 -12.40 -5.43
C ASN A 95 8.68 -12.79 -5.15
N TYR A 96 8.52 -13.72 -4.22
CA TYR A 96 7.28 -13.95 -3.48
C TYR A 96 7.51 -13.51 -2.03
N ALA A 97 7.01 -12.35 -1.65
CA ALA A 97 7.38 -11.63 -0.43
C ALA A 97 6.57 -12.02 0.82
N LEU A 98 5.88 -13.16 0.83
CA LEU A 98 5.14 -13.68 1.98
C LEU A 98 5.58 -15.10 2.38
N GLU A 99 5.32 -15.48 3.62
CA GLU A 99 5.43 -16.86 4.08
C GLU A 99 4.37 -17.73 3.39
N SER A 100 4.76 -18.93 2.94
CA SER A 100 3.89 -19.87 2.24
C SER A 100 4.28 -21.32 2.56
N LYS A 101 3.29 -22.11 2.99
CA LYS A 101 3.44 -23.56 3.17
C LYS A 101 3.41 -24.27 1.82
N ILE A 102 2.58 -23.81 0.89
CA ILE A 102 2.48 -24.38 -0.47
C ILE A 102 3.84 -24.28 -1.20
N LEU A 103 4.54 -23.17 -1.03
CA LEU A 103 5.84 -22.89 -1.65
C LEU A 103 7.04 -23.31 -0.77
N ASN A 104 6.78 -23.93 0.39
CA ASN A 104 7.80 -24.31 1.38
C ASN A 104 8.74 -23.15 1.79
N GLN A 105 8.22 -21.92 1.80
CA GLN A 105 8.90 -20.72 2.28
C GLN A 105 8.38 -20.40 3.69
N LEU A 106 9.09 -20.90 4.72
CA LEU A 106 8.67 -20.80 6.12
C LEU A 106 9.68 -20.04 6.96
N ALA A 107 9.21 -19.19 7.87
CA ALA A 107 10.05 -18.36 8.75
C ALA A 107 11.00 -19.21 9.59
N LYS A 108 10.58 -20.42 10.01
CA LYS A 108 11.42 -21.37 10.76
C LYS A 108 12.64 -21.88 9.98
N ASN A 109 12.61 -21.80 8.64
CA ASN A 109 13.69 -22.24 7.75
C ASN A 109 14.51 -21.07 7.21
N ALA A 110 14.13 -19.83 7.54
CA ALA A 110 14.78 -18.63 7.06
C ALA A 110 15.88 -18.16 8.02
N THR A 111 16.81 -17.36 7.49
CA THR A 111 17.68 -16.53 8.33
C THR A 111 16.98 -15.21 8.63
N GLN A 112 17.34 -14.56 9.73
CA GLN A 112 16.75 -13.27 10.09
C GLN A 112 17.86 -12.24 10.25
N ASN A 113 17.71 -11.08 9.61
CA ASN A 113 18.65 -9.97 9.78
C ASN A 113 18.38 -9.19 11.08
N THR A 114 19.24 -8.21 11.39
CA THR A 114 19.13 -7.40 12.61
C THR A 114 17.87 -6.53 12.69
N GLU A 115 17.20 -6.30 11.57
CA GLU A 115 15.93 -5.56 11.49
C GLU A 115 14.70 -6.49 11.60
N GLY A 116 14.92 -7.79 11.82
CA GLY A 116 13.85 -8.77 11.92
C GLY A 116 13.29 -9.23 10.58
N VAL A 117 13.94 -8.91 9.45
CA VAL A 117 13.53 -9.35 8.11
C VAL A 117 13.97 -10.80 7.90
N TYR A 118 13.03 -11.66 7.49
CA TYR A 118 13.31 -13.05 7.15
C TYR A 118 13.82 -13.15 5.72
N ILE A 119 14.91 -13.89 5.51
CA ILE A 119 15.52 -14.14 4.21
C ILE A 119 15.44 -15.64 3.92
N ASN A 120 14.85 -16.01 2.78
CA ASN A 120 14.83 -17.39 2.33
C ASN A 120 16.24 -17.81 1.86
N PRO A 121 16.83 -18.88 2.41
CA PRO A 121 18.20 -19.29 2.08
C PRO A 121 18.38 -19.80 0.64
N ASN A 122 17.31 -20.30 0.00
CA ASN A 122 17.37 -20.82 -1.36
C ASN A 122 17.28 -19.71 -2.41
N THR A 123 16.47 -18.68 -2.15
CA THR A 123 16.27 -17.57 -3.11
C THR A 123 17.13 -16.36 -2.79
N GLY A 124 17.61 -16.23 -1.55
CA GLY A 124 18.27 -15.01 -1.05
C GLY A 124 17.32 -13.82 -0.90
N LYS A 125 16.00 -14.04 -1.01
CA LYS A 125 15.00 -12.97 -1.04
C LYS A 125 14.27 -12.82 0.30
N PRO A 126 13.89 -11.59 0.67
CA PRO A 126 13.16 -11.32 1.89
C PRO A 126 11.67 -11.68 1.78
N PHE A 127 11.04 -12.01 2.91
CA PHE A 127 9.58 -12.20 2.98
C PHE A 127 9.02 -11.84 4.37
N LEU A 128 7.72 -11.53 4.41
CA LEU A 128 6.98 -11.34 5.66
C LEU A 128 6.52 -12.69 6.22
N SER A 129 6.88 -12.98 7.47
CA SER A 129 6.29 -14.11 8.20
C SER A 129 4.80 -13.93 8.44
N TYR A 130 4.06 -15.01 8.67
CA TYR A 130 2.65 -14.96 9.09
C TYR A 130 2.46 -14.09 10.34
N ARG A 131 3.40 -14.15 11.30
CA ARG A 131 3.36 -13.30 12.51
C ARG A 131 3.47 -11.82 12.18
N GLN A 132 4.37 -11.44 11.27
CA GLN A 132 4.53 -10.06 10.83
C GLN A 132 3.32 -9.59 10.02
N LEU A 133 2.76 -10.46 9.17
CA LEU A 133 1.52 -10.16 8.46
C LEU A 133 0.35 -9.93 9.42
N ASP A 134 0.18 -10.77 10.45
CA ASP A 134 -0.84 -10.56 11.49
C ASP A 134 -0.64 -9.25 12.28
N GLU A 135 0.60 -8.81 12.45
CA GLU A 135 0.91 -7.50 13.03
C GLU A 135 0.46 -6.34 12.12
N ILE A 136 0.74 -6.44 10.82
CA ILE A 136 0.29 -5.47 9.81
C ILE A 136 -1.24 -5.45 9.75
N LYS A 137 -1.90 -6.62 9.70
CA LYS A 137 -3.37 -6.77 9.68
C LYS A 137 -4.02 -6.08 10.88
N ARG A 138 -3.53 -6.35 12.10
CA ARG A 138 -4.04 -5.70 13.31
C ARG A 138 -3.86 -4.18 13.27
N TYR A 139 -2.72 -3.71 12.76
CA TYR A 139 -2.45 -2.28 12.65
C TYR A 139 -3.38 -1.60 11.63
N ALA A 140 -3.49 -2.17 10.41
CA ALA A 140 -4.38 -1.69 9.36
C ALA A 140 -5.83 -1.63 9.85
N LYS A 141 -6.31 -2.68 10.53
CA LYS A 141 -7.63 -2.72 11.15
C LYS A 141 -7.84 -1.61 12.17
N SER A 142 -6.85 -1.34 13.03
CA SER A 142 -6.92 -0.25 14.02
C SER A 142 -7.02 1.15 13.38
N LYS A 143 -6.66 1.27 12.10
CA LYS A 143 -6.70 2.49 11.29
C LYS A 143 -7.84 2.48 10.26
N ASN A 144 -8.69 1.45 10.28
CA ASN A 144 -9.76 1.24 9.30
C ASN A 144 -9.26 1.23 7.85
N ILE A 145 -8.10 0.61 7.63
CA ILE A 145 -7.49 0.39 6.31
C ILE A 145 -7.66 -1.07 5.93
N GLU A 146 -8.30 -1.29 4.78
CA GLU A 146 -8.40 -2.59 4.14
C GLU A 146 -7.04 -3.02 3.57
N LEU A 147 -6.68 -4.30 3.74
CA LEU A 147 -5.55 -4.91 3.02
C LEU A 147 -6.07 -5.74 1.85
N ILE A 148 -5.52 -5.50 0.66
CA ILE A 148 -5.88 -6.20 -0.57
C ILE A 148 -4.65 -6.96 -1.06
N PRO A 149 -4.56 -8.28 -0.83
CA PRO A 149 -3.47 -9.09 -1.34
C PRO A 149 -3.58 -9.27 -2.86
N GLU A 150 -2.43 -9.37 -3.54
CA GLU A 150 -2.34 -9.74 -4.94
C GLU A 150 -1.48 -10.98 -5.15
N VAL A 151 -2.06 -12.00 -5.79
CA VAL A 151 -1.32 -13.08 -6.42
C VAL A 151 -1.44 -12.86 -7.92
N ASP A 152 -0.37 -12.40 -8.54
CA ASP A 152 -0.38 -12.13 -9.97
C ASP A 152 -0.33 -13.41 -10.79
N SER A 153 -1.14 -13.45 -11.85
CA SER A 153 -1.25 -14.57 -12.78
C SER A 153 -2.06 -14.15 -14.02
N PRO A 154 -1.81 -14.71 -15.21
CA PRO A 154 -0.94 -15.87 -15.47
C PRO A 154 0.55 -15.56 -15.69
N GLY A 155 0.90 -14.30 -15.95
CA GLY A 155 2.27 -13.80 -15.98
C GLY A 155 2.78 -13.45 -14.59
N HIS A 156 4.00 -12.89 -14.49
CA HIS A 156 4.56 -12.40 -13.23
C HIS A 156 4.71 -13.48 -12.13
N MET A 157 4.97 -14.73 -12.50
CA MET A 157 5.00 -15.87 -11.57
C MET A 157 6.39 -16.50 -11.37
N SER A 158 7.47 -15.93 -11.93
CA SER A 158 8.80 -16.59 -11.91
C SER A 158 9.30 -16.95 -10.50
N ALA A 159 9.04 -16.11 -9.48
CA ALA A 159 9.44 -16.42 -8.11
C ALA A 159 8.65 -17.59 -7.50
N ILE A 160 7.35 -17.70 -7.82
CA ILE A 160 6.52 -18.85 -7.42
C ILE A 160 7.09 -20.13 -8.03
N PHE A 161 7.42 -20.11 -9.33
CA PHE A 161 8.00 -21.27 -10.01
C PHE A 161 9.36 -21.66 -9.43
N LYS A 162 10.22 -20.69 -9.12
CA LYS A 162 11.52 -20.96 -8.49
C LYS A 162 11.37 -21.64 -7.12
N LEU A 163 10.45 -21.16 -6.28
CA LEU A 163 10.17 -21.79 -4.99
C LEU A 163 9.61 -23.22 -5.14
N LEU A 164 8.68 -23.41 -6.07
CA LEU A 164 8.13 -24.73 -6.40
C LEU A 164 9.20 -25.67 -6.96
N GLU A 165 10.11 -25.19 -7.78
CA GLU A 165 11.21 -25.99 -8.33
C GLU A 165 12.10 -26.52 -7.20
N HIS A 166 12.47 -25.66 -6.24
CA HIS A 166 13.21 -26.08 -5.06
C HIS A 166 12.45 -27.08 -4.17
N HIS A 167 11.11 -27.02 -4.15
CA HIS A 167 10.28 -27.88 -3.30
C HIS A 167 9.87 -29.20 -3.97
N ARG A 168 9.53 -29.18 -5.26
CA ARG A 168 8.86 -30.26 -6.01
C ARG A 168 9.59 -30.68 -7.29
N GLY A 169 10.66 -29.97 -7.67
CA GLY A 169 11.49 -30.28 -8.83
C GLY A 169 11.06 -29.59 -10.13
N LYS A 170 11.99 -29.55 -11.08
CA LYS A 170 11.85 -28.88 -12.39
C LYS A 170 10.70 -29.43 -13.21
N ASP A 171 10.59 -30.75 -13.31
CA ASP A 171 9.59 -31.40 -14.17
C ASP A 171 8.16 -31.06 -13.75
N TYR A 172 7.91 -30.95 -12.44
CA TYR A 172 6.62 -30.51 -11.90
C TYR A 172 6.29 -29.06 -12.29
N VAL A 173 7.28 -28.17 -12.25
CA VAL A 173 7.08 -26.77 -12.65
C VAL A 173 6.81 -26.67 -14.15
N GLN A 174 7.56 -27.41 -14.96
CA GLN A 174 7.39 -27.42 -16.42
C GLN A 174 6.04 -27.98 -16.86
N SER A 175 5.44 -28.91 -16.09
CA SER A 175 4.09 -29.40 -16.41
C SER A 175 2.99 -28.38 -16.13
N LEU A 176 3.27 -27.31 -15.38
CA LEU A 176 2.30 -26.26 -15.05
C LEU A 176 2.37 -25.05 -15.99
N LYS A 177 3.52 -24.82 -16.62
CA LYS A 177 3.76 -23.66 -17.48
C LYS A 177 3.11 -23.81 -18.85
N LEU A 178 2.72 -22.69 -19.44
CA LEU A 178 2.34 -22.62 -20.85
C LEU A 178 3.57 -22.95 -21.69
N LYS A 179 3.43 -23.91 -22.60
CA LYS A 179 4.52 -24.29 -23.51
C LYS A 179 4.91 -23.11 -24.39
N ASP A 180 6.21 -22.94 -24.59
CA ASP A 180 6.80 -21.91 -25.45
C ASP A 180 6.44 -20.45 -25.06
N SER A 181 6.03 -20.23 -23.80
CA SER A 181 5.89 -18.88 -23.25
C SER A 181 7.25 -18.26 -23.02
N GLU A 182 7.47 -17.06 -23.58
CA GLU A 182 8.71 -16.29 -23.39
C GLU A 182 8.83 -15.74 -21.96
N ASP A 183 7.71 -15.46 -21.30
CA ASP A 183 7.62 -14.81 -19.98
C ASP A 183 7.28 -15.79 -18.83
N GLU A 184 7.51 -17.09 -19.06
CA GLU A 184 7.25 -18.16 -18.11
C GLU A 184 5.80 -18.25 -17.58
N GLU A 185 4.78 -17.97 -18.38
CA GLU A 185 3.39 -17.94 -17.91
C GLU A 185 2.86 -19.31 -17.43
N ILE A 186 1.90 -19.28 -16.49
CA ILE A 186 1.16 -20.49 -16.11
C ILE A 186 0.12 -20.87 -17.18
N ASP A 187 -0.02 -22.16 -17.48
CA ASP A 187 -1.02 -22.63 -18.45
C ASP A 187 -2.44 -22.53 -17.87
N VAL A 188 -3.16 -21.48 -18.27
CA VAL A 188 -4.54 -21.22 -17.82
C VAL A 188 -5.57 -22.26 -18.30
N THR A 189 -5.19 -23.15 -19.22
CA THR A 189 -6.04 -24.24 -19.71
C THR A 189 -5.76 -25.58 -19.03
N ASN A 190 -4.64 -25.70 -18.32
CA ASN A 190 -4.30 -26.90 -17.58
C ASN A 190 -5.03 -26.91 -16.22
N PRO A 191 -5.89 -27.91 -15.92
CA PRO A 191 -6.59 -28.00 -14.65
C PRO A 191 -5.67 -28.02 -13.41
N GLU A 192 -4.48 -28.63 -13.51
CA GLU A 192 -3.52 -28.67 -12.39
C GLU A 192 -2.91 -27.29 -12.11
N SER A 193 -2.64 -26.52 -13.15
CA SER A 193 -2.18 -25.13 -13.07
C SER A 193 -3.22 -24.24 -12.39
N VAL A 194 -4.47 -24.33 -12.84
CA VAL A 194 -5.58 -23.57 -12.23
C VAL A 194 -5.79 -24.00 -10.77
N ALA A 195 -5.65 -25.28 -10.45
CA ALA A 195 -5.75 -25.79 -9.08
C ALA A 195 -4.62 -25.27 -8.18
N LEU A 196 -3.39 -25.15 -8.69
CA LEU A 196 -2.28 -24.54 -7.96
C LEU A 196 -2.59 -23.07 -7.62
N VAL A 197 -3.03 -22.27 -8.59
CA VAL A 197 -3.35 -20.85 -8.34
C VAL A 197 -4.48 -20.72 -7.32
N LYS A 198 -5.55 -21.52 -7.43
CA LYS A 198 -6.63 -21.55 -6.43
C LYS A 198 -6.15 -21.95 -5.03
N SER A 199 -5.16 -22.83 -4.95
CA SER A 199 -4.53 -23.22 -3.68
C SER A 199 -3.74 -22.07 -3.07
N LEU A 200 -2.93 -21.35 -3.88
CA LEU A 200 -2.21 -20.16 -3.45
C LEU A 200 -3.16 -19.04 -3.00
N ILE A 201 -4.21 -18.78 -3.79
CA ILE A 201 -5.28 -17.84 -3.42
C ILE A 201 -5.92 -18.23 -2.09
N THR A 202 -6.16 -19.52 -1.85
CA THR A 202 -6.70 -19.98 -0.56
C THR A 202 -5.77 -19.68 0.60
N GLU A 203 -4.50 -20.04 0.49
CA GLU A 203 -3.51 -19.80 1.55
C GLU A 203 -3.37 -18.30 1.86
N VAL A 204 -3.32 -17.46 0.82
CA VAL A 204 -3.23 -16.01 0.96
C VAL A 204 -4.54 -15.44 1.53
N ALA A 205 -5.70 -15.84 1.02
CA ALA A 205 -6.99 -15.37 1.53
C ALA A 205 -7.15 -15.70 3.04
N ASP A 206 -6.73 -16.89 3.46
CA ASP A 206 -6.76 -17.30 4.86
C ASP A 206 -5.79 -16.46 5.70
N ALA A 207 -4.56 -16.23 5.19
CA ALA A 207 -3.57 -15.39 5.84
C ALA A 207 -4.03 -13.93 5.99
N PHE A 208 -4.83 -13.40 5.06
CA PHE A 208 -5.43 -12.07 5.08
C PHE A 208 -6.86 -12.04 5.66
N SER A 209 -7.34 -13.14 6.25
CA SER A 209 -8.71 -13.17 6.79
C SER A 209 -8.95 -12.06 7.83
N GLY A 210 -10.08 -11.37 7.66
CA GLY A 210 -10.50 -10.27 8.54
C GLY A 210 -9.77 -8.94 8.34
N SER A 211 -8.90 -8.80 7.33
CA SER A 211 -8.27 -7.51 6.98
C SER A 211 -8.84 -6.83 5.73
N GLY A 212 -9.74 -7.48 5.00
CA GLY A 212 -10.31 -6.93 3.78
C GLY A 212 -11.42 -7.79 3.20
N LYS A 213 -12.04 -7.27 2.15
CA LYS A 213 -13.09 -7.92 1.38
C LYS A 213 -12.73 -8.09 -0.10
N HIS A 214 -11.59 -7.55 -0.56
CA HIS A 214 -11.10 -7.70 -1.92
C HIS A 214 -9.86 -8.59 -2.00
N PHE A 215 -9.67 -9.22 -3.16
CA PHE A 215 -8.47 -9.98 -3.51
C PHE A 215 -8.11 -9.65 -4.96
N HIS A 216 -6.86 -9.31 -5.24
CA HIS A 216 -6.39 -9.01 -6.58
C HIS A 216 -5.82 -10.29 -7.24
N ILE A 217 -6.30 -10.62 -8.44
CA ILE A 217 -5.87 -11.82 -9.18
C ILE A 217 -4.83 -11.53 -10.26
N GLY A 218 -4.35 -10.28 -10.33
CA GLY A 218 -3.36 -9.83 -11.30
C GLY A 218 -3.95 -9.61 -12.67
N GLY A 219 -3.28 -10.16 -13.69
CA GLY A 219 -3.80 -10.25 -15.06
C GLY A 219 -3.31 -9.14 -15.98
N ASP A 220 -2.15 -8.58 -15.70
CA ASP A 220 -1.39 -7.66 -16.56
C ASP A 220 -0.30 -8.39 -17.34
N GLU A 221 0.19 -7.69 -18.38
CA GLU A 221 1.37 -8.03 -19.21
C GLU A 221 1.60 -9.50 -19.60
N PHE A 222 0.53 -10.26 -19.81
CA PHE A 222 0.60 -11.64 -20.27
C PHE A 222 0.36 -11.75 -21.78
N SER A 223 0.81 -12.86 -22.37
CA SER A 223 0.68 -13.15 -23.79
C SER A 223 -0.77 -13.50 -24.14
N TYR A 224 -1.38 -12.70 -25.00
CA TYR A 224 -2.67 -13.02 -25.59
C TYR A 224 -2.81 -12.52 -27.02
N SER A 225 -3.69 -13.17 -27.78
CA SER A 225 -4.21 -12.70 -29.05
C SER A 225 -5.73 -12.62 -28.99
N ALA A 226 -6.35 -11.95 -29.96
CA ALA A 226 -7.82 -11.94 -30.05
C ALA A 226 -8.41 -13.36 -30.09
N ASP A 227 -7.69 -14.30 -30.71
CA ASP A 227 -8.10 -15.70 -30.84
C ASP A 227 -7.90 -16.50 -29.55
N SER A 228 -6.87 -16.21 -28.74
CA SER A 228 -6.58 -16.98 -27.51
C SER A 228 -7.19 -16.37 -26.24
N ASN A 229 -7.57 -15.09 -26.24
CA ASN A 229 -7.98 -14.36 -25.02
C ASN A 229 -9.21 -14.96 -24.31
N HIS A 230 -10.08 -15.68 -25.02
CA HIS A 230 -11.22 -16.39 -24.40
C HIS A 230 -10.79 -17.39 -23.31
N ARG A 231 -9.57 -17.94 -23.42
CA ARG A 231 -8.98 -18.83 -22.39
C ARG A 231 -8.68 -18.05 -21.11
N PHE A 232 -8.10 -16.86 -21.23
CA PHE A 232 -7.88 -15.97 -20.09
C PHE A 232 -9.20 -15.55 -19.45
N ILE A 233 -10.22 -15.17 -20.22
CA ILE A 233 -11.53 -14.81 -19.66
C ILE A 233 -12.15 -15.98 -18.90
N THR A 234 -12.05 -17.20 -19.43
CA THR A 234 -12.52 -18.41 -18.74
C THR A 234 -11.78 -18.63 -17.42
N TYR A 235 -10.46 -18.44 -17.43
CA TYR A 235 -9.61 -18.53 -16.24
C TYR A 235 -9.96 -17.48 -15.19
N ALA A 236 -10.01 -16.19 -15.56
CA ALA A 236 -10.38 -15.09 -14.68
C ALA A 236 -11.77 -15.28 -14.06
N ASN A 237 -12.76 -15.68 -14.86
CA ASN A 237 -14.10 -16.02 -14.36
C ASN A 237 -14.07 -17.18 -13.36
N SER A 238 -13.23 -18.20 -13.61
CA SER A 238 -13.09 -19.33 -12.68
C SER A 238 -12.47 -18.94 -11.34
N LEU A 239 -11.56 -17.95 -11.33
CA LEU A 239 -10.99 -17.40 -10.10
C LEU A 239 -11.99 -16.48 -9.39
N ALA A 240 -12.75 -15.68 -10.15
CA ALA A 240 -13.78 -14.80 -9.62
C ALA A 240 -14.91 -15.58 -8.92
N ALA A 241 -15.38 -16.68 -9.53
CA ALA A 241 -16.34 -17.58 -8.92
C ALA A 241 -15.78 -18.19 -7.62
N PHE A 242 -14.52 -18.65 -7.65
CA PHE A 242 -13.85 -19.22 -6.49
C PHE A 242 -13.67 -18.24 -5.33
N LEU A 243 -13.31 -16.98 -5.61
CA LEU A 243 -13.22 -15.92 -4.62
C LEU A 243 -14.59 -15.54 -4.05
N SER A 244 -15.63 -15.57 -4.88
CA SER A 244 -17.01 -15.30 -4.47
C SER A 244 -17.52 -16.33 -3.44
N GLU A 245 -17.16 -17.61 -3.59
CA GLU A 245 -17.43 -18.66 -2.59
C GLU A 245 -16.77 -18.35 -1.23
N LYS A 246 -15.60 -17.69 -1.25
CA LYS A 246 -14.89 -17.20 -0.06
C LYS A 246 -15.39 -15.84 0.43
N LYS A 247 -16.43 -15.27 -0.19
CA LYS A 247 -16.99 -13.94 0.11
C LYS A 247 -15.98 -12.80 -0.11
N LEU A 248 -15.04 -13.00 -1.03
CA LEU A 248 -14.08 -11.99 -1.46
C LEU A 248 -14.47 -11.48 -2.85
N LYS A 249 -14.34 -10.17 -3.05
CA LYS A 249 -14.59 -9.53 -4.33
C LYS A 249 -13.30 -9.48 -5.16
N PRO A 250 -13.27 -10.05 -6.38
CA PRO A 250 -12.08 -10.06 -7.20
C PRO A 250 -11.77 -8.67 -7.77
N ARG A 251 -10.47 -8.34 -7.82
CA ARG A 251 -9.90 -7.24 -8.60
C ARG A 251 -8.92 -7.75 -9.63
N MET A 252 -8.82 -7.09 -10.77
CA MET A 252 -7.96 -7.51 -11.89
C MET A 252 -7.50 -6.30 -12.70
N TRP A 253 -6.28 -6.36 -13.22
CA TRP A 253 -5.76 -5.38 -14.17
C TRP A 253 -6.52 -5.43 -15.50
N ASN A 254 -6.39 -4.38 -16.33
CA ASN A 254 -7.23 -4.19 -17.51
C ASN A 254 -6.67 -4.77 -18.82
N ASP A 255 -5.48 -5.39 -18.82
CA ASP A 255 -4.76 -5.76 -20.04
C ASP A 255 -5.50 -6.77 -20.93
N GLY A 256 -6.05 -7.82 -20.31
CA GLY A 256 -6.83 -8.85 -21.00
C GLY A 256 -8.23 -8.42 -21.45
N LEU A 257 -8.62 -7.15 -21.21
CA LEU A 257 -9.96 -6.64 -21.54
C LEU A 257 -10.00 -6.13 -22.98
N ILE A 258 -10.35 -7.01 -23.91
CA ILE A 258 -10.54 -6.69 -25.32
C ILE A 258 -12.02 -6.73 -25.73
N LYS A 259 -12.38 -5.91 -26.72
CA LYS A 259 -13.75 -5.76 -27.23
C LYS A 259 -14.41 -7.10 -27.60
N PRO A 260 -13.74 -8.04 -28.29
CA PRO A 260 -14.38 -9.31 -28.70
C PRO A 260 -14.84 -10.22 -27.55
N THR A 261 -14.19 -10.17 -26.40
CA THR A 261 -14.44 -11.12 -25.30
C THR A 261 -15.00 -10.46 -24.03
N LEU A 262 -15.12 -9.14 -24.00
CA LEU A 262 -15.58 -8.39 -22.81
C LEU A 262 -16.95 -8.85 -22.29
N ASP A 263 -17.88 -9.18 -23.18
CA ASP A 263 -19.24 -9.58 -22.78
C ASP A 263 -19.26 -10.96 -22.09
N GLN A 264 -18.17 -11.72 -22.13
CA GLN A 264 -18.01 -12.99 -21.43
C GLN A 264 -17.44 -12.83 -20.01
N LEU A 265 -16.85 -11.67 -19.67
CA LEU A 265 -16.22 -11.44 -18.37
C LEU A 265 -17.28 -11.29 -17.26
N ASP A 266 -17.04 -11.97 -16.14
CA ASP A 266 -17.83 -11.86 -14.92
C ASP A 266 -17.90 -10.40 -14.43
N ARG A 267 -19.13 -9.89 -14.29
CA ARG A 267 -19.41 -8.51 -13.89
C ARG A 267 -19.10 -8.23 -12.42
N ASN A 268 -18.83 -9.25 -11.61
CA ASN A 268 -18.40 -9.07 -10.21
C ASN A 268 -16.92 -8.64 -10.08
N ILE A 269 -16.11 -8.83 -11.14
CA ILE A 269 -14.70 -8.41 -11.15
C ILE A 269 -14.62 -6.88 -11.24
N GLN A 270 -13.93 -6.27 -10.28
CA GLN A 270 -13.62 -4.84 -10.34
C GLN A 270 -12.30 -4.62 -11.07
N ILE A 271 -12.27 -3.66 -11.98
CA ILE A 271 -11.12 -3.44 -12.85
C ILE A 271 -10.23 -2.34 -12.26
N THR A 272 -8.95 -2.62 -12.10
CA THR A 272 -7.89 -1.64 -11.81
C THR A 272 -7.30 -1.18 -13.15
N TYR A 273 -7.72 -0.01 -13.63
CA TYR A 273 -7.41 0.45 -14.98
C TYR A 273 -6.17 1.35 -14.98
N TRP A 274 -5.03 0.83 -15.44
CA TRP A 274 -3.75 1.54 -15.36
C TRP A 274 -3.34 2.22 -16.68
N SER A 275 -3.54 1.55 -17.82
CA SER A 275 -3.21 2.08 -19.14
C SER A 275 -4.10 1.49 -20.24
N TYR A 276 -4.41 2.30 -21.25
CA TYR A 276 -5.22 1.84 -22.39
C TYR A 276 -4.43 0.88 -23.30
N ASP A 277 -3.13 1.12 -23.46
CA ASP A 277 -2.25 0.36 -24.33
C ASP A 277 -1.14 -0.38 -23.57
N GLY A 278 -1.04 -0.23 -22.26
CA GLY A 278 0.06 -0.83 -21.50
C GLY A 278 1.39 -0.15 -21.78
N ASP A 279 1.35 1.16 -22.10
CA ASP A 279 2.50 2.06 -22.24
C ASP A 279 3.70 1.53 -23.08
N PRO A 280 3.49 0.88 -24.24
CA PRO A 280 4.59 0.38 -25.03
C PRO A 280 5.37 1.54 -25.65
N GLU A 281 6.70 1.41 -25.73
CA GLU A 281 7.55 2.40 -26.42
C GLU A 281 7.20 2.52 -27.92
N ASP A 282 6.81 1.39 -28.54
CA ASP A 282 6.44 1.34 -29.94
C ASP A 282 5.00 1.86 -30.19
N LYS A 283 4.90 2.95 -30.96
CA LYS A 283 3.62 3.58 -31.30
C LYS A 283 2.71 2.68 -32.15
N GLY A 284 3.27 1.77 -32.95
CA GLY A 284 2.49 0.81 -33.73
C GLY A 284 1.73 -0.16 -32.82
N THR A 285 2.43 -0.67 -31.82
CA THR A 285 1.92 -1.54 -30.76
C THR A 285 0.86 -0.80 -29.94
N ALA A 286 1.12 0.45 -29.54
CA ALA A 286 0.12 1.28 -28.85
C ALA A 286 -1.18 1.42 -29.67
N ALA A 287 -1.06 1.74 -30.97
CA ALA A 287 -2.20 1.88 -31.86
C ALA A 287 -2.97 0.55 -32.04
N GLN A 288 -2.27 -0.58 -32.16
CA GLN A 288 -2.89 -1.90 -32.24
C GLN A 288 -3.65 -2.25 -30.95
N ARG A 289 -3.02 -2.07 -29.78
CA ARG A 289 -3.64 -2.34 -28.48
C ARG A 289 -4.89 -1.47 -28.28
N ARG A 290 -4.84 -0.17 -28.56
CA ARG A 290 -6.01 0.73 -28.49
C ARG A 290 -7.15 0.36 -29.46
N LYS A 291 -6.85 -0.30 -30.58
CA LYS A 291 -7.89 -0.78 -31.51
C LYS A 291 -8.72 -1.90 -30.88
N ILE A 292 -8.08 -2.80 -30.13
CA ILE A 292 -8.69 -4.04 -29.62
C ILE A 292 -9.08 -3.97 -28.14
N ARG A 293 -8.30 -3.31 -27.29
CA ARG A 293 -8.58 -3.14 -25.85
C ARG A 293 -9.80 -2.26 -25.64
N VAL A 294 -10.42 -2.42 -24.49
CA VAL A 294 -11.60 -1.65 -24.08
C VAL A 294 -11.12 -0.42 -23.31
N SER A 295 -11.63 0.74 -23.66
CA SER A 295 -11.36 1.99 -22.94
C SER A 295 -12.04 2.02 -21.57
N MET A 296 -11.50 2.81 -20.63
CA MET A 296 -12.15 2.98 -19.32
C MET A 296 -13.60 3.51 -19.43
N PRO A 297 -13.95 4.48 -20.30
CA PRO A 297 -15.33 4.91 -20.50
C PRO A 297 -16.25 3.79 -20.99
N GLU A 298 -15.80 2.96 -21.94
CA GLU A 298 -16.59 1.82 -22.44
C GLU A 298 -16.89 0.81 -21.31
N LEU A 299 -15.93 0.55 -20.42
CA LEU A 299 -16.16 -0.30 -19.24
C LEU A 299 -17.21 0.30 -18.30
N VAL A 300 -17.09 1.59 -17.99
CA VAL A 300 -18.04 2.30 -17.14
C VAL A 300 -19.45 2.34 -17.77
N GLU A 301 -19.55 2.56 -19.08
CA GLU A 301 -20.81 2.55 -19.82
C GLU A 301 -21.46 1.16 -19.84
N LYS A 302 -20.66 0.10 -19.92
CA LYS A 302 -21.11 -1.30 -19.81
C LYS A 302 -21.37 -1.75 -18.36
N GLY A 303 -21.27 -0.85 -17.40
CA GLY A 303 -21.62 -1.08 -16.00
C GLY A 303 -20.58 -1.84 -15.18
N PHE A 304 -19.32 -1.88 -15.64
CA PHE A 304 -18.24 -2.42 -14.83
C PHE A 304 -17.87 -1.46 -13.69
N ASP A 305 -17.50 -2.06 -12.58
CA ASP A 305 -16.86 -1.41 -11.45
C ASP A 305 -15.39 -1.12 -11.81
N VAL A 306 -15.00 0.16 -11.94
CA VAL A 306 -13.64 0.53 -12.38
C VAL A 306 -12.97 1.48 -11.40
N MET A 307 -11.70 1.22 -11.11
CA MET A 307 -10.77 2.09 -10.40
C MET A 307 -9.74 2.67 -11.36
N ASN A 308 -9.35 3.92 -11.14
CA ASN A 308 -8.36 4.61 -11.96
C ASN A 308 -6.95 4.44 -11.36
N TYR A 309 -6.06 3.80 -12.11
CA TYR A 309 -4.65 3.57 -11.78
C TYR A 309 -3.72 4.25 -12.82
N ASN A 310 -4.22 5.24 -13.57
CA ASN A 310 -3.52 5.98 -14.63
C ASN A 310 -2.01 6.15 -14.36
N SER A 311 -1.20 5.40 -15.10
CA SER A 311 0.25 5.31 -14.89
C SER A 311 0.96 6.66 -14.91
N TYR A 312 0.58 7.56 -15.82
CA TYR A 312 1.25 8.86 -15.98
C TYR A 312 1.24 9.69 -14.70
N TYR A 313 0.09 9.72 -13.99
CA TYR A 313 -0.07 10.55 -12.79
C TYR A 313 0.06 9.76 -11.50
N LEU A 314 -0.28 8.47 -11.54
CA LEU A 314 -0.53 7.66 -10.35
C LEU A 314 0.47 6.51 -10.20
N TYR A 315 1.49 6.40 -11.07
CA TYR A 315 2.63 5.51 -10.82
C TYR A 315 3.82 6.32 -10.35
N VAL A 316 4.61 5.71 -9.47
CA VAL A 316 5.93 6.19 -9.12
C VAL A 316 6.87 5.01 -9.03
N VAL A 317 8.02 5.15 -9.67
CA VAL A 317 9.08 4.14 -9.70
C VAL A 317 10.31 4.74 -9.03
N PRO A 318 10.50 4.55 -7.71
CA PRO A 318 11.70 4.99 -7.02
C PRO A 318 12.95 4.42 -7.69
N LYS A 319 14.01 5.24 -7.77
CA LYS A 319 15.24 4.85 -8.47
C LYS A 319 16.49 5.13 -7.66
N GLN A 320 17.53 4.34 -7.85
CA GLN A 320 18.85 4.60 -7.26
C GLN A 320 19.32 6.05 -7.48
N ASN A 321 20.04 6.61 -6.50
CA ASN A 321 20.50 8.00 -6.49
C ASN A 321 19.37 9.05 -6.43
N TRP A 322 18.19 8.69 -5.93
CA TRP A 322 17.15 9.65 -5.57
C TRP A 322 17.56 10.44 -4.33
N GLY A 323 18.51 11.36 -4.48
CA GLY A 323 19.10 12.09 -3.35
C GLY A 323 18.15 13.08 -2.69
N THR A 324 17.05 13.48 -3.36
CA THR A 324 16.09 14.45 -2.83
C THR A 324 14.66 14.08 -3.20
N SER A 325 13.68 14.56 -2.43
CA SER A 325 12.25 14.40 -2.74
C SER A 325 11.75 15.22 -3.93
N HIS A 326 12.61 15.97 -4.64
CA HIS A 326 12.18 16.97 -5.62
C HIS A 326 11.23 16.43 -6.70
N ASP A 327 11.50 15.25 -7.24
CA ASP A 327 10.68 14.65 -8.30
C ASP A 327 9.33 14.19 -7.76
N SER A 328 9.29 13.56 -6.58
CA SER A 328 8.03 13.19 -5.91
C SER A 328 7.22 14.43 -5.54
N ASP A 329 7.90 15.48 -5.08
CA ASP A 329 7.29 16.76 -4.77
C ASP A 329 6.69 17.39 -6.04
N PHE A 330 7.38 17.29 -7.19
CA PHE A 330 6.86 17.73 -8.47
C PHE A 330 5.65 16.90 -8.92
N ALA A 331 5.72 15.58 -8.83
CA ALA A 331 4.60 14.69 -9.17
C ALA A 331 3.36 15.01 -8.33
N ALA A 332 3.51 15.23 -7.02
CA ALA A 332 2.42 15.64 -6.15
C ALA A 332 1.77 16.95 -6.61
N ARG A 333 2.60 17.94 -7.02
CA ARG A 333 2.11 19.21 -7.58
C ARG A 333 1.34 18.99 -8.87
N ASP A 334 1.85 18.13 -9.74
CA ASP A 334 1.26 17.87 -11.04
C ASP A 334 -0.10 17.19 -10.91
N VAL A 335 -0.22 16.18 -10.03
CA VAL A 335 -1.50 15.56 -9.65
C VAL A 335 -2.49 16.60 -9.13
N LEU A 336 -2.06 17.49 -8.23
CA LEU A 336 -2.95 18.50 -7.66
C LEU A 336 -3.47 19.48 -8.72
N LYS A 337 -2.62 19.88 -9.68
CA LYS A 337 -2.93 20.88 -10.71
C LYS A 337 -3.66 20.31 -11.92
N ARG A 338 -3.25 19.15 -12.42
CA ARG A 338 -3.61 18.67 -13.76
C ARG A 338 -4.47 17.40 -13.75
N TRP A 339 -4.32 16.56 -12.74
CA TRP A 339 -5.12 15.35 -12.62
C TRP A 339 -6.48 15.61 -11.97
N ASN A 340 -7.46 14.77 -12.30
CA ASN A 340 -8.69 14.55 -11.54
C ASN A 340 -9.16 13.11 -11.81
N LEU A 341 -10.08 12.60 -11.01
CA LEU A 341 -10.51 11.20 -11.07
C LEU A 341 -10.95 10.71 -12.47
N GLY A 342 -11.46 11.61 -13.31
CA GLY A 342 -11.89 11.28 -14.67
C GLY A 342 -10.78 11.20 -15.72
N VAL A 343 -9.54 11.58 -15.40
CA VAL A 343 -8.37 11.52 -16.30
C VAL A 343 -7.71 10.15 -16.18
N TRP A 344 -7.89 9.30 -17.18
CA TRP A 344 -7.54 7.87 -17.13
C TRP A 344 -6.55 7.42 -18.20
N ASP A 345 -6.48 8.13 -19.33
CA ASP A 345 -5.67 7.77 -20.51
C ASP A 345 -4.35 8.58 -20.53
N GLY A 346 -3.43 8.25 -19.63
CA GLY A 346 -2.17 8.99 -19.48
C GLY A 346 -2.43 10.48 -19.21
N GLU A 347 -1.78 11.35 -19.99
CA GLU A 347 -1.99 12.80 -19.93
C GLU A 347 -3.21 13.31 -20.71
N ASN A 348 -3.89 12.44 -21.47
CA ASN A 348 -5.01 12.82 -22.33
C ASN A 348 -6.23 13.25 -21.49
N ARG A 349 -6.68 14.48 -21.71
CA ARG A 349 -7.85 15.06 -21.02
C ARG A 349 -9.07 15.18 -21.92
N HIS A 350 -8.94 14.94 -23.22
CA HIS A 350 -10.03 15.09 -24.18
C HIS A 350 -11.09 13.98 -24.03
N ASN A 351 -10.66 12.78 -23.65
CA ASN A 351 -11.52 11.62 -23.38
C ASN A 351 -11.77 11.39 -21.88
N ALA A 352 -11.52 12.40 -21.04
CA ALA A 352 -11.75 12.29 -19.60
C ALA A 352 -13.24 12.06 -19.29
N ILE A 353 -13.51 11.17 -18.33
CA ILE A 353 -14.87 10.87 -17.86
C ILE A 353 -15.37 12.05 -17.02
N LYS A 354 -16.41 12.74 -17.50
CA LYS A 354 -16.98 13.90 -16.81
C LYS A 354 -17.75 13.52 -15.54
N ASP A 355 -18.58 12.49 -15.64
CA ASP A 355 -19.33 11.95 -14.51
C ASP A 355 -18.49 10.93 -13.74
N THR A 356 -17.69 11.44 -12.81
CA THR A 356 -16.83 10.61 -11.97
C THR A 356 -17.58 9.85 -10.88
N SER A 357 -18.91 10.02 -10.75
CA SER A 357 -19.71 9.30 -9.75
C SER A 357 -19.65 7.78 -9.96
N LYS A 358 -19.49 7.34 -11.22
CA LYS A 358 -19.41 5.93 -11.65
C LYS A 358 -18.01 5.29 -11.51
N ILE A 359 -16.98 6.07 -11.19
CA ILE A 359 -15.62 5.55 -10.96
C ILE A 359 -15.50 5.20 -9.48
N LEU A 360 -15.13 3.97 -9.14
CA LEU A 360 -15.06 3.53 -7.73
C LEU A 360 -14.05 4.33 -6.91
N GLY A 361 -12.95 4.74 -7.55
CA GLY A 361 -11.91 5.54 -6.94
C GLY A 361 -10.58 5.35 -7.67
N ALA A 362 -9.45 5.50 -6.96
CA ALA A 362 -8.12 5.48 -7.55
C ALA A 362 -7.04 5.07 -6.54
N SER A 363 -5.86 4.70 -7.04
CA SER A 363 -4.71 4.36 -6.21
C SER A 363 -3.45 5.01 -6.76
N LEU A 364 -2.56 5.44 -5.87
CA LEU A 364 -1.13 5.54 -6.22
C LEU A 364 -0.58 4.11 -6.29
N ALA A 365 0.29 3.81 -7.25
CA ALA A 365 1.11 2.59 -7.27
C ALA A 365 2.58 2.98 -7.12
N ILE A 366 3.24 2.42 -6.11
CA ILE A 366 4.69 2.53 -5.92
C ILE A 366 5.31 1.21 -6.37
N TRP A 367 5.92 1.21 -7.55
CA TRP A 367 6.59 0.04 -8.12
C TRP A 367 8.08 0.00 -7.75
N GLY A 368 8.64 -1.18 -7.56
CA GLY A 368 9.95 -1.36 -6.90
C GLY A 368 11.14 -1.68 -7.81
N GLU A 369 10.97 -1.79 -9.12
CA GLU A 369 11.93 -2.32 -10.09
C GLU A 369 13.28 -1.58 -10.03
N ASN A 370 13.23 -0.25 -9.95
CA ASN A 370 14.43 0.59 -9.96
C ASN A 370 14.89 1.00 -8.56
N ALA A 371 14.16 0.62 -7.51
CA ALA A 371 14.42 1.10 -6.16
C ALA A 371 15.79 0.62 -5.64
N GLY A 372 16.25 -0.55 -6.08
CA GLY A 372 17.54 -1.12 -5.69
C GLY A 372 17.71 -1.17 -4.16
N SER A 373 18.83 -0.66 -3.67
CA SER A 373 19.18 -0.52 -2.25
C SER A 373 18.66 0.74 -1.55
N LEU A 374 17.75 1.51 -2.18
CA LEU A 374 17.15 2.67 -1.51
C LEU A 374 16.54 2.26 -0.17
N ASN A 375 16.72 3.07 0.87
CA ASN A 375 16.11 2.78 2.15
C ASN A 375 14.57 2.90 2.03
N SER A 376 13.84 1.89 2.49
CA SER A 376 12.38 1.85 2.38
C SER A 376 11.70 3.01 3.12
N SER A 377 12.28 3.50 4.23
CA SER A 377 11.80 4.71 4.92
C SER A 377 12.02 5.98 4.08
N THR A 378 13.10 6.04 3.30
CA THR A 378 13.29 7.15 2.34
C THR A 378 12.20 7.14 1.28
N ILE A 379 11.89 5.98 0.70
CA ILE A 379 10.80 5.85 -0.29
C ILE A 379 9.46 6.31 0.32
N GLN A 380 9.17 5.86 1.55
CA GLN A 380 7.96 6.28 2.28
C GLN A 380 7.89 7.80 2.46
N LYS A 381 8.98 8.44 2.91
CA LYS A 381 9.00 9.90 3.12
C LYS A 381 8.88 10.69 1.82
N TYR A 382 9.52 10.22 0.75
CA TYR A 382 9.47 10.91 -0.54
C TYR A 382 8.09 10.82 -1.18
N THR A 383 7.42 9.68 -1.05
CA THR A 383 6.12 9.44 -1.69
C THR A 383 4.92 9.85 -0.84
N GLU A 384 5.11 10.18 0.45
CA GLU A 384 4.07 10.64 1.40
C GLU A 384 3.19 11.74 0.77
N GLY A 385 3.80 12.84 0.29
CA GLY A 385 3.06 13.98 -0.25
C GLY A 385 2.29 13.68 -1.54
N LEU A 386 2.80 12.77 -2.37
CA LEU A 386 2.12 12.32 -3.59
C LEU A 386 0.91 11.45 -3.22
N LEU A 387 1.07 10.50 -2.31
CA LEU A 387 -0.01 9.65 -1.82
C LEU A 387 -1.15 10.47 -1.19
N GLU A 388 -0.80 11.43 -0.33
CA GLU A 388 -1.77 12.37 0.24
C GLU A 388 -2.56 13.12 -0.86
N SER A 389 -1.87 13.51 -1.94
CA SER A 389 -2.46 14.27 -3.04
C SER A 389 -3.42 13.43 -3.87
N VAL A 390 -3.06 12.18 -4.18
CA VAL A 390 -3.91 11.24 -4.91
C VAL A 390 -5.18 10.92 -4.12
N ILE A 391 -5.05 10.56 -2.83
CA ILE A 391 -6.21 10.25 -1.96
C ILE A 391 -7.17 11.44 -1.91
N TRP A 392 -6.64 12.64 -1.73
CA TRP A 392 -7.46 13.86 -1.67
C TRP A 392 -8.21 14.11 -2.98
N LYS A 393 -7.52 14.07 -4.13
CA LYS A 393 -8.13 14.28 -5.45
C LYS A 393 -9.16 13.20 -5.80
N THR A 394 -9.00 11.99 -5.28
CA THR A 394 -9.91 10.87 -5.50
C THR A 394 -11.23 11.05 -4.75
N ARG A 395 -11.18 11.49 -3.49
CA ARG A 395 -12.39 11.65 -2.67
C ARG A 395 -13.32 12.75 -3.18
N GLY A 396 -12.78 13.76 -3.86
CA GLY A 396 -13.56 14.90 -4.35
C GLY A 396 -14.16 15.76 -3.24
N ASP A 397 -13.87 15.46 -1.97
CA ASP A 397 -14.39 16.20 -0.84
C ASP A 397 -13.44 17.33 -0.42
N GLY A 398 -14.01 18.50 -0.17
CA GLY A 398 -13.26 19.61 0.42
C GLY A 398 -12.88 19.38 1.88
N SER A 399 -13.06 18.17 2.44
CA SER A 399 -13.22 17.90 3.88
C SER A 399 -12.17 17.01 4.54
N ALA A 400 -11.11 16.56 3.86
CA ALA A 400 -9.94 16.01 4.55
C ALA A 400 -8.99 17.16 4.94
N LYS A 401 -9.03 17.62 6.21
CA LYS A 401 -8.11 18.59 6.87
C LYS A 401 -7.19 19.32 5.89
N VAL A 402 -7.77 20.20 5.07
CA VAL A 402 -6.95 20.94 4.11
C VAL A 402 -6.11 21.92 4.91
N THR A 403 -4.79 21.75 4.91
CA THR A 403 -3.94 22.89 5.25
C THR A 403 -4.28 23.98 4.25
N ARG A 404 -4.46 25.22 4.72
CA ARG A 404 -4.69 26.43 3.90
C ARG A 404 -3.82 26.46 2.62
N GLN A 405 -2.65 25.83 2.69
CA GLN A 405 -1.67 25.63 1.63
C GLN A 405 -2.14 24.82 0.43
N LYS A 406 -2.74 23.64 0.61
CA LYS A 406 -3.21 22.82 -0.52
C LYS A 406 -4.33 23.53 -1.29
N ARG A 407 -5.22 24.26 -0.60
CA ARG A 407 -6.21 25.16 -1.25
C ARG A 407 -5.53 26.32 -1.96
N SER A 408 -4.58 27.01 -1.31
CA SER A 408 -3.89 28.15 -1.95
C SER A 408 -3.03 27.77 -3.14
N ALA A 409 -2.49 26.55 -3.15
CA ALA A 409 -1.72 26.02 -4.25
C ALA A 409 -2.52 25.85 -5.54
N ILE A 410 -3.77 25.40 -5.38
CA ILE A 410 -4.71 25.18 -6.49
C ILE A 410 -5.25 26.52 -6.99
N THR A 411 -5.53 27.46 -6.09
CA THR A 411 -6.17 28.74 -6.44
C THR A 411 -5.19 29.84 -6.85
N TYR A 412 -3.97 29.87 -6.29
CA TYR A 412 -3.05 31.02 -6.41
C TYR A 412 -1.64 30.67 -6.88
N ASN A 413 -1.40 29.46 -7.39
CA ASN A 413 -0.03 28.97 -7.69
C ASN A 413 0.92 29.05 -6.47
N ALA A 414 0.37 29.01 -5.26
CA ALA A 414 1.15 29.08 -4.03
C ALA A 414 1.99 27.80 -3.82
N PRO A 415 3.04 27.86 -2.97
CA PRO A 415 3.87 26.70 -2.64
C PRO A 415 3.06 25.51 -2.13
N LEU A 416 3.29 24.35 -2.74
CA LEU A 416 2.49 23.15 -2.54
C LEU A 416 2.96 22.26 -1.38
N LEU A 417 4.26 22.27 -1.08
CA LEU A 417 4.88 21.37 -0.11
C LEU A 417 5.83 22.16 0.79
N GLU A 418 5.46 22.25 2.07
CA GLU A 418 6.31 22.80 3.13
C GLU A 418 7.43 21.85 3.55
N ARG A 419 7.37 20.58 3.16
CA ARG A 419 8.37 19.57 3.54
C ARG A 419 9.18 19.19 2.30
N ALA A 420 10.49 19.17 2.44
CA ALA A 420 11.43 18.62 1.48
C ALA A 420 12.34 17.65 2.22
N TYR A 421 12.85 16.62 1.53
CA TYR A 421 13.71 15.61 2.12
C TYR A 421 15.01 15.48 1.34
N LEU A 422 16.10 15.25 2.07
CA LEU A 422 17.44 15.01 1.55
C LEU A 422 18.00 13.73 2.18
N ASP A 423 18.21 12.70 1.37
CA ASP A 423 18.84 11.45 1.80
C ASP A 423 20.37 11.57 1.69
N LEU A 424 21.02 11.60 2.86
CA LEU A 424 22.48 11.77 2.96
C LEU A 424 23.26 10.53 2.50
N GLU A 425 22.64 9.36 2.43
CA GLU A 425 23.24 8.15 1.89
C GLU A 425 23.25 8.16 0.36
N GLN A 426 22.24 8.79 -0.26
CA GLN A 426 22.04 8.79 -1.72
C GLN A 426 22.52 10.08 -2.41
N ILE A 427 22.65 11.19 -1.68
CA ILE A 427 23.05 12.47 -2.27
C ILE A 427 24.50 12.43 -2.75
N LYS A 428 24.75 13.02 -3.93
CA LYS A 428 26.11 13.16 -4.48
C LYS A 428 26.90 14.23 -3.74
N ASN A 429 28.21 14.04 -3.65
CA ASN A 429 29.11 15.05 -3.11
C ASN A 429 29.06 16.35 -3.93
N GLU A 430 29.24 17.50 -3.28
CA GLU A 430 29.16 18.85 -3.84
C GLU A 430 27.78 19.26 -4.40
N THR A 431 26.72 18.49 -4.14
CA THR A 431 25.37 18.83 -4.59
C THR A 431 24.89 20.15 -3.97
N ILE A 432 24.24 20.98 -4.79
CA ILE A 432 23.52 22.17 -4.36
C ILE A 432 22.02 21.87 -4.39
N VAL A 433 21.39 21.86 -3.22
CA VAL A 433 19.94 21.73 -3.04
C VAL A 433 19.33 23.13 -3.02
N ASP A 434 18.44 23.46 -3.96
CA ASP A 434 17.79 24.78 -4.04
C ASP A 434 16.32 24.71 -3.62
N LEU A 435 16.04 25.25 -2.42
CA LEU A 435 14.71 25.33 -1.83
C LEU A 435 13.89 26.55 -2.32
N LYS A 436 14.47 27.43 -3.16
CA LYS A 436 13.78 28.66 -3.60
C LYS A 436 12.61 28.40 -4.53
N ALA A 437 12.54 27.25 -5.19
CA ALA A 437 11.48 26.88 -6.13
C ALA A 437 10.06 27.01 -5.53
N ASN A 438 9.94 26.92 -4.20
CA ASN A 438 8.66 26.95 -3.50
C ASN A 438 8.57 28.06 -2.45
N ASN A 439 9.43 29.09 -2.44
CA ASN A 439 9.42 30.25 -1.52
C ASN A 439 9.43 29.99 0.02
N LYS A 440 8.96 28.85 0.52
CA LYS A 440 8.93 28.41 1.92
C LYS A 440 8.95 26.87 1.95
N GLN A 441 10.10 26.28 2.29
CA GLN A 441 10.24 24.85 2.52
C GLN A 441 10.98 24.58 3.82
N THR A 442 10.69 23.44 4.44
CA THR A 442 11.38 22.88 5.59
C THR A 442 12.10 21.63 5.11
N LEU A 443 13.42 21.70 5.00
CA LEU A 443 14.26 20.57 4.61
C LEU A 443 14.51 19.66 5.80
N HIS A 444 14.24 18.38 5.62
CA HIS A 444 14.52 17.31 6.57
C HIS A 444 15.67 16.44 6.04
N LEU A 445 16.64 16.15 6.91
CA LEU A 445 17.75 15.26 6.59
C LEU A 445 17.37 13.82 6.94
N LEU A 446 17.59 12.90 6.01
CA LEU A 446 17.39 11.46 6.20
C LEU A 446 18.74 10.74 6.21
N GLN A 447 18.76 9.57 6.85
CA GLN A 447 19.95 8.72 6.95
C GLN A 447 21.17 9.41 7.61
N GLU A 448 20.97 10.32 8.55
CA GLU A 448 22.07 10.98 9.28
C GLU A 448 23.01 9.99 9.98
N SER A 449 22.48 8.85 10.44
CA SER A 449 23.25 7.79 11.07
C SER A 449 24.20 7.07 10.10
N SER A 450 23.97 7.14 8.78
CA SER A 450 24.82 6.49 7.77
C SER A 450 26.08 7.28 7.42
N LEU A 451 26.21 8.52 7.92
CA LEU A 451 27.33 9.41 7.59
C LEU A 451 28.72 8.84 7.92
N HIS A 452 28.83 7.92 8.88
CA HIS A 452 30.09 7.23 9.18
C HIS A 452 30.63 6.43 7.97
N LYS A 453 29.75 6.06 7.03
CA LYS A 453 30.09 5.39 5.76
C LYS A 453 30.42 6.37 4.64
N ARG A 454 30.12 7.67 4.81
CA ARG A 454 30.22 8.74 3.80
C ARG A 454 31.30 9.75 4.17
N LYS A 455 32.57 9.33 4.16
CA LYS A 455 33.71 10.22 4.46
C LYS A 455 33.76 11.41 3.50
N GLY A 456 33.88 12.61 4.05
CA GLY A 456 34.08 13.84 3.28
C GLY A 456 32.86 14.33 2.49
N LEU A 457 31.65 13.88 2.82
CA LEU A 457 30.43 14.40 2.21
C LEU A 457 30.33 15.91 2.40
N ASN A 458 30.10 16.66 1.32
CA ASN A 458 30.00 18.11 1.32
C ASN A 458 28.76 18.52 0.51
N VAL A 459 27.75 19.08 1.17
CA VAL A 459 26.46 19.44 0.55
C VAL A 459 26.15 20.91 0.80
N TRP A 460 25.53 21.57 -0.17
CA TRP A 460 25.15 22.97 -0.12
C TRP A 460 23.64 23.10 -0.19
N VAL A 461 23.03 23.90 0.68
CA VAL A 461 21.59 24.14 0.70
C VAL A 461 21.34 25.64 0.58
N LYS A 462 20.70 26.01 -0.51
CA LYS A 462 20.28 27.36 -0.84
C LYS A 462 18.77 27.49 -0.61
N GLY A 463 18.31 28.61 -0.09
CA GLY A 463 16.88 28.82 0.14
C GLY A 463 16.50 30.29 0.34
N SER A 464 15.22 30.52 0.61
CA SER A 464 14.70 31.86 0.92
C SER A 464 14.73 32.10 2.45
N PRO A 465 14.58 33.37 2.89
CA PRO A 465 14.46 33.69 4.32
C PRO A 465 13.32 32.98 5.06
N GLN A 466 12.30 32.51 4.32
CA GLN A 466 11.16 31.80 4.88
C GLN A 466 11.40 30.28 4.96
N SER A 467 12.47 29.77 4.35
CA SER A 467 12.80 28.36 4.37
C SER A 467 13.58 27.98 5.64
N ASN A 468 13.38 26.73 6.05
CA ASN A 468 13.92 26.15 7.27
C ASN A 468 14.73 24.90 6.94
N VAL A 469 15.74 24.59 7.76
CA VAL A 469 16.41 23.30 7.76
C VAL A 469 16.31 22.69 9.15
N VAL A 470 15.84 21.45 9.22
CA VAL A 470 15.78 20.69 10.47
C VAL A 470 17.09 19.95 10.65
N LEU A 471 17.83 20.30 11.69
CA LEU A 471 19.09 19.66 12.05
C LEU A 471 18.93 18.88 13.35
N SER A 472 19.52 17.70 13.41
CA SER A 472 19.71 17.00 14.68
C SER A 472 20.75 17.70 15.54
N SER A 473 20.75 17.40 16.85
CA SER A 473 21.75 17.90 17.81
C SER A 473 23.19 17.48 17.49
N GLN A 474 23.38 16.55 16.55
CA GLN A 474 24.70 16.11 16.11
C GLN A 474 25.40 17.11 15.18
N TRP A 475 24.64 17.98 14.49
CA TRP A 475 25.20 19.00 13.62
C TRP A 475 25.63 20.24 14.41
N GLN A 476 26.91 20.57 14.31
CA GLN A 476 27.47 21.73 14.99
C GLN A 476 27.74 22.85 13.99
N LYS A 477 27.23 24.04 14.29
CA LYS A 477 27.58 25.26 13.53
C LYS A 477 29.06 25.52 13.72
N THR A 478 29.78 25.63 12.63
CA THR A 478 31.20 26.02 12.65
C THR A 478 31.33 27.54 12.50
N GLY A 479 32.48 28.10 12.87
CA GLY A 479 32.82 29.50 12.58
C GLY A 479 33.12 29.79 11.10
N LYS A 480 33.10 28.76 10.23
CA LYS A 480 33.49 28.91 8.82
C LYS A 480 32.32 29.46 7.99
N THR A 481 32.65 30.44 7.17
CA THR A 481 31.77 31.02 6.16
C THR A 481 32.43 31.05 4.81
N THR A 482 31.65 30.98 3.75
CA THR A 482 32.15 31.13 2.37
C THR A 482 31.05 31.65 1.46
N GLN A 483 31.44 32.08 0.26
CA GLN A 483 30.52 32.47 -0.80
C GLN A 483 30.63 31.47 -1.95
N LYS A 484 29.49 31.00 -2.46
CA LYS A 484 29.43 30.12 -3.63
C LYS A 484 28.22 30.50 -4.49
N ASN A 485 28.43 30.73 -5.79
CA ASN A 485 27.40 31.15 -6.74
C ASN A 485 26.57 32.36 -6.26
N GLY A 486 27.25 33.37 -5.70
CA GLY A 486 26.61 34.61 -5.21
C GLY A 486 25.77 34.43 -3.94
N VAL A 487 25.88 33.30 -3.25
CA VAL A 487 25.19 33.04 -1.97
C VAL A 487 26.22 32.87 -0.88
N ASP A 488 25.96 33.49 0.27
CA ASP A 488 26.76 33.34 1.47
C ASP A 488 26.28 32.15 2.30
N TYR A 489 27.21 31.34 2.79
CA TYR A 489 26.91 30.13 3.57
C TYR A 489 27.60 30.13 4.93
N HIS A 490 26.94 29.50 5.91
CA HIS A 490 27.53 29.00 7.15
C HIS A 490 27.74 27.49 7.04
N ALA A 491 28.90 27.00 7.45
CA ALA A 491 29.14 25.56 7.52
C ALA A 491 28.65 24.97 8.85
N TYR A 492 27.95 23.84 8.74
CA TYR A 492 27.62 22.92 9.83
C TYR A 492 28.38 21.62 9.60
N GLN A 493 28.84 20.99 10.66
CA GLN A 493 29.63 19.77 10.59
C GLN A 493 29.02 18.69 11.49
N TYR A 494 28.97 17.47 10.96
CA TYR A 494 28.68 16.26 11.71
C TYR A 494 29.63 15.16 11.21
N GLN A 495 30.47 14.64 12.10
CA GLN A 495 31.60 13.77 11.73
C GLN A 495 32.46 14.44 10.64
N ASP A 496 32.75 13.71 9.56
CA ASP A 496 33.51 14.22 8.40
C ASP A 496 32.63 14.93 7.37
N ALA A 497 31.30 14.95 7.57
CA ALA A 497 30.35 15.57 6.65
C ALA A 497 30.19 17.06 6.94
N LYS A 498 30.08 17.85 5.88
CA LYS A 498 29.84 19.29 5.91
C LYS A 498 28.56 19.63 5.17
N LEU A 499 27.75 20.47 5.82
CA LEU A 499 26.54 21.04 5.27
C LEU A 499 26.68 22.57 5.26
N TRP A 500 26.69 23.16 4.08
CA TRP A 500 26.74 24.61 3.90
C TRP A 500 25.34 25.13 3.72
N LEU A 501 24.87 25.92 4.69
CA LEU A 501 23.52 26.47 4.70
C LEU A 501 23.57 27.97 4.38
N ASP A 502 22.79 28.40 3.39
CA ASP A 502 22.58 29.81 3.05
C ASP A 502 22.28 30.59 4.34
N LYS A 503 22.96 31.71 4.57
CA LYS A 503 22.82 32.51 5.80
C LYS A 503 21.39 32.98 6.06
N ASN A 504 20.55 33.03 5.02
CA ASN A 504 19.16 33.42 5.13
C ASN A 504 18.25 32.29 5.65
N LEU A 505 18.72 31.04 5.70
CA LEU A 505 17.92 29.91 6.19
C LEU A 505 17.76 29.96 7.71
N SER A 506 16.55 29.67 8.17
CA SER A 506 16.28 29.42 9.58
C SER A 506 16.62 27.97 9.95
N ILE A 507 17.22 27.75 11.12
CA ILE A 507 17.54 26.41 11.62
C ILE A 507 16.52 26.03 12.69
N VAL A 508 15.96 24.82 12.55
CA VAL A 508 15.01 24.26 13.50
C VAL A 508 15.63 23.04 14.16
N ASP A 509 15.66 23.02 15.49
CA ASP A 509 16.10 21.86 16.25
C ASP A 509 15.08 20.71 16.11
N SER A 510 15.55 19.53 15.70
CA SER A 510 14.72 18.34 15.56
C SER A 510 13.99 17.94 16.86
N GLN A 511 14.53 18.28 18.04
CA GLN A 511 13.89 17.99 19.33
C GLN A 511 12.75 18.94 19.70
N SER A 512 12.63 20.09 19.04
CA SER A 512 11.60 21.10 19.36
C SER A 512 10.17 20.71 18.95
N LYS A 513 9.98 19.68 18.11
CA LYS A 513 8.65 19.18 17.70
C LYS A 513 8.08 18.07 18.58
N ALA A 514 8.89 17.36 19.37
CA ALA A 514 8.40 16.30 20.26
C ALA A 514 7.47 16.83 21.37
N LYS A 515 7.52 18.13 21.68
CA LYS A 515 6.68 18.78 22.70
C LYS A 515 5.31 19.27 22.21
N ARG A 516 4.94 19.10 20.93
CA ARG A 516 3.65 19.61 20.39
C ARG A 516 2.60 18.55 20.03
N ASN A 517 2.91 17.26 20.16
CA ASN A 517 1.94 16.17 19.91
C ASN A 517 1.55 15.40 21.18
N VAL A 518 1.78 15.97 22.37
CA VAL A 518 1.24 15.50 23.64
C VAL A 518 0.53 16.68 24.29
N ASN A 519 -0.70 16.93 23.85
CA ASN A 519 -1.79 17.58 24.58
C ASN A 519 -3.09 17.36 23.85
#